data_AF-A0ABD6WN08-F1
#
_entry.id   AF-A0ABD6WN08-F1
#
_cell.length_a   1.000
_cell.length_b   1.000
_cell.length_c   1.000
_cell.angle_alpha   90.00
_cell.angle_beta   90.00
_cell.angle_gamma   90.00
#
_symmetry.space_group_name_H-M   'P 1'
#
loop_
_entity.id
_entity.type
_entity.pdbx_description
1 polymer ?
#
loop_
_entity_poly.entity_id
_entity_poly.type
_entity_poly.pdbx_seq_one_letter_code
_entity_poly.pdbx_strand_id
1 'polypeptide(L)'
;MTKYFSVDISNDIHIINLCETLEQARETCLAGAVEAHEFADDMDEYENYESNDLPYAVYGVVLGKAECKKKTLTEEEKDEHCSDFDYVLEKPEIVDYQKDGNWIKYDSCPPSEDGFFIAYCPEYDIPVKVAFYDADLCGFTEFTDGEVTHWQPLPQPPEE
;
A
#
# COMPACT_ATOMS: atom_id res chain seq x y z
N MET A 1 -2.56 7.19 11.01
CA MET A 1 -3.30 6.21 10.19
C MET A 1 -2.26 5.26 9.62
N THR A 2 -2.37 3.99 9.95
CA THR A 2 -1.35 2.98 9.64
C THR A 2 -1.41 2.65 8.15
N LYS A 3 -0.30 2.84 7.43
CA LYS A 3 -0.24 2.78 5.96
C LYS A 3 0.22 1.43 5.43
N TYR A 4 0.76 0.56 6.27
CA TYR A 4 1.35 -0.69 5.84
C TYR A 4 0.63 -1.86 6.51
N PHE A 5 0.73 -3.03 5.89
CA PHE A 5 0.16 -4.25 6.43
C PHE A 5 1.10 -5.43 6.19
N SER A 6 0.99 -6.44 7.04
CA SER A 6 1.50 -7.78 6.81
C SER A 6 0.40 -8.80 7.08
N VAL A 7 0.41 -9.90 6.36
CA VAL A 7 -0.45 -11.05 6.65
C VAL A 7 0.37 -12.02 7.47
N ASP A 8 -0.15 -12.34 8.65
CA ASP A 8 0.40 -13.33 9.56
C ASP A 8 -0.19 -14.69 9.24
N ILE A 9 0.67 -15.57 8.73
CA ILE A 9 0.34 -16.94 8.32
C ILE A 9 0.72 -17.98 9.36
N SER A 10 1.19 -17.57 10.56
CA SER A 10 1.49 -18.50 11.67
C SER A 10 0.23 -19.19 12.22
N ASN A 11 -0.96 -18.74 11.82
CA ASN A 11 -2.24 -19.25 12.25
C ASN A 11 -3.18 -19.49 11.05
N ASP A 12 -4.06 -20.48 11.16
CA ASP A 12 -5.01 -20.94 10.12
C ASP A 12 -6.00 -19.89 9.60
N ILE A 13 -6.04 -18.69 10.20
CA ILE A 13 -7.02 -17.64 9.88
C ILE A 13 -6.42 -16.43 9.16
N HIS A 14 -5.11 -16.45 8.85
CA HIS A 14 -4.36 -15.41 8.14
C HIS A 14 -4.72 -13.98 8.56
N ILE A 15 -4.09 -13.50 9.62
CA ILE A 15 -4.46 -12.23 10.25
C ILE A 15 -3.76 -11.06 9.57
N ILE A 16 -4.50 -10.00 9.23
CA ILE A 16 -3.90 -8.75 8.75
C ILE A 16 -3.43 -7.93 9.96
N ASN A 17 -2.11 -7.76 10.05
CA ASN A 17 -1.46 -6.84 10.99
C ASN A 17 -1.21 -5.49 10.31
N LEU A 18 -1.54 -4.39 11.00
CA LEU A 18 -1.26 -3.05 10.50
C LEU A 18 0.08 -2.54 11.07
N CYS A 19 0.95 -2.06 10.20
CA CYS A 19 2.32 -1.66 10.53
C CYS A 19 2.60 -0.17 10.23
N GLU A 20 3.37 0.49 11.09
CA GLU A 20 3.69 1.91 10.99
C GLU A 20 4.64 2.21 9.82
N THR A 21 5.54 1.28 9.50
CA THR A 21 6.52 1.39 8.41
C THR A 21 6.49 0.17 7.49
N LEU A 22 7.01 0.33 6.26
CA LEU A 22 7.16 -0.78 5.31
C LEU A 22 8.15 -1.83 5.83
N GLU A 23 9.21 -1.37 6.50
CA GLU A 23 10.22 -2.25 7.11
C GLU A 23 9.59 -3.12 8.20
N GLN A 24 8.78 -2.53 9.09
CA GLN A 24 8.04 -3.29 10.10
C GLN A 24 7.09 -4.31 9.45
N ALA A 25 6.38 -3.93 8.39
CA ALA A 25 5.50 -4.85 7.66
C ALA A 25 6.26 -6.04 7.08
N ARG A 26 7.44 -5.78 6.48
CA ARG A 26 8.33 -6.80 5.95
C ARG A 26 8.84 -7.75 7.05
N GLU A 27 9.34 -7.20 8.15
CA GLU A 27 9.85 -7.98 9.28
C GLU A 27 8.76 -8.83 9.93
N THR A 28 7.57 -8.26 10.15
CA THR A 28 6.42 -8.97 10.73
C THR A 28 5.98 -10.12 9.83
N CYS A 29 5.91 -9.89 8.51
CA CYS A 29 5.58 -10.93 7.53
C CYS A 29 6.61 -12.06 7.53
N LEU A 30 7.90 -11.72 7.55
CA LEU A 30 8.97 -12.71 7.57
C LEU A 30 8.92 -13.54 8.86
N ALA A 31 8.68 -12.91 10.02
CA ALA A 31 8.57 -13.60 11.29
C ALA A 31 7.41 -14.63 11.26
N GLY A 32 6.22 -14.23 10.78
CA GLY A 32 5.09 -15.15 10.66
C GLY A 32 5.34 -16.29 9.67
N ALA A 33 6.02 -16.01 8.56
CA ALA A 33 6.38 -17.04 7.57
C ALA A 33 7.42 -18.04 8.11
N VAL A 34 8.37 -17.59 8.93
CA VAL A 34 9.35 -18.46 9.61
C VAL A 34 8.65 -19.35 10.63
N GLU A 35 7.77 -18.79 11.45
CA GLU A 35 7.02 -19.56 12.45
C GLU A 35 6.13 -20.63 11.80
N ALA A 36 5.42 -20.28 10.74
CA ALA A 36 4.61 -21.23 9.97
C ALA A 36 5.46 -22.33 9.30
N HIS A 37 6.65 -21.98 8.80
CA HIS A 37 7.59 -22.95 8.25
C HIS A 37 8.13 -23.91 9.32
N GLU A 38 8.51 -23.40 10.49
CA GLU A 38 8.98 -24.23 11.62
C GLU A 38 7.88 -25.20 12.08
N PHE A 39 6.63 -24.75 12.14
CA PHE A 39 5.49 -25.62 12.44
C PHE A 39 5.29 -26.72 11.38
N ALA A 40 5.39 -26.36 10.09
CA ALA A 40 5.28 -27.32 8.99
C ALA A 40 6.41 -28.36 8.99
N ASP A 41 7.64 -27.96 9.36
CA ASP A 41 8.78 -28.86 9.55
C ASP A 41 8.53 -29.86 10.69
N ASP A 42 8.05 -29.37 11.84
CA ASP A 42 7.74 -30.21 13.01
C ASP A 42 6.60 -31.21 12.75
N MET A 43 5.64 -30.85 11.89
CA MET A 43 4.47 -31.68 11.56
C MET A 43 4.62 -32.51 10.28
N ASP A 44 5.68 -32.31 9.49
CA ASP A 44 5.84 -32.88 8.13
C ASP A 44 4.66 -32.50 7.19
N GLU A 45 4.20 -31.25 7.28
CA GLU A 45 3.00 -30.72 6.60
C GLU A 45 3.34 -29.70 5.49
N TYR A 46 4.49 -29.86 4.82
CA TYR A 46 4.96 -28.92 3.79
C TYR A 46 4.01 -28.72 2.63
N GLU A 47 3.27 -29.76 2.20
CA GLU A 47 2.30 -29.65 1.12
C GLU A 47 1.15 -28.69 1.48
N ASN A 48 0.72 -28.71 2.76
CA ASN A 48 -0.30 -27.81 3.28
C ASN A 48 0.25 -26.39 3.38
N TYR A 49 1.44 -26.21 3.95
CA TYR A 49 2.10 -24.91 4.07
C TYR A 49 2.32 -24.24 2.70
N GLU A 50 2.87 -24.97 1.73
CA GLU A 50 3.16 -24.46 0.38
C GLU A 50 1.88 -24.05 -0.37
N SER A 51 0.80 -24.82 -0.21
CA SER A 51 -0.45 -24.59 -0.94
C SER A 51 -1.37 -23.57 -0.26
N ASN A 52 -1.38 -23.54 1.06
CA ASN A 52 -2.41 -22.85 1.84
C ASN A 52 -1.87 -21.70 2.70
N ASP A 53 -0.59 -21.66 3.09
CA ASP A 53 -0.09 -20.61 3.99
C ASP A 53 0.89 -19.68 3.28
N LEU A 54 1.96 -20.23 2.69
CA LEU A 54 3.01 -19.46 2.03
C LEU A 54 2.51 -18.45 0.98
N PRO A 55 1.50 -18.77 0.14
CA PRO A 55 0.98 -17.81 -0.85
C PRO A 55 0.36 -16.55 -0.21
N TYR A 56 -0.04 -16.64 1.05
CA TYR A 56 -0.63 -15.55 1.82
C TYR A 56 0.39 -14.80 2.68
N ALA A 57 1.66 -15.21 2.71
CA ALA A 57 2.74 -14.47 3.38
C ALA A 57 3.11 -13.19 2.59
N VAL A 58 2.22 -12.19 2.66
CA VAL A 58 2.34 -10.94 1.92
C VAL A 58 2.41 -9.74 2.85
N TYR A 59 3.15 -8.73 2.45
CA TYR A 59 3.18 -7.43 3.10
C TYR A 59 3.10 -6.32 2.06
N GLY A 60 2.62 -5.15 2.47
CA GLY A 60 2.48 -4.05 1.52
C GLY A 60 1.91 -2.78 2.12
N VAL A 61 1.40 -1.94 1.23
CA VAL A 61 0.82 -0.64 1.55
C VAL A 61 -0.70 -0.75 1.45
N VAL A 62 -1.41 -0.28 2.47
CA VAL A 62 -2.85 -0.13 2.45
C VAL A 62 -3.18 1.02 1.50
N LEU A 63 -3.94 0.73 0.43
CA LEU A 63 -4.24 1.71 -0.63
C LEU A 63 -5.57 2.44 -0.43
N GLY A 64 -6.40 1.99 0.50
CA GLY A 64 -7.71 2.56 0.77
C GLY A 64 -8.38 1.84 1.93
N LYS A 65 -9.58 2.29 2.29
CA LYS A 65 -10.42 1.66 3.32
C LYS A 65 -11.89 1.95 3.04
N ALA A 66 -12.77 1.18 3.68
CA ALA A 66 -14.17 1.55 3.77
C ALA A 66 -14.35 2.70 4.78
N GLU A 67 -15.17 3.69 4.44
CA GLU A 67 -15.66 4.71 5.36
C GLU A 67 -17.18 4.73 5.36
N CYS A 68 -17.78 4.91 6.53
CA CYS A 68 -19.20 5.20 6.66
C CYS A 68 -19.40 6.67 6.99
N LYS A 69 -20.27 7.34 6.24
CA LYS A 69 -20.71 8.69 6.58
C LYS A 69 -21.65 8.63 7.78
N LYS A 70 -21.51 9.58 8.69
CA LYS A 70 -22.43 9.78 9.80
C LYS A 70 -23.52 10.74 9.36
N LYS A 71 -24.77 10.29 9.35
CA LYS A 71 -25.95 11.14 9.14
C LYS A 71 -26.65 11.34 10.49
N THR A 72 -26.74 12.57 10.96
CA THR A 72 -27.52 12.91 12.17
C THR A 72 -29.01 12.71 11.88
N LEU A 73 -29.70 12.05 12.81
CA LEU A 73 -31.14 11.80 12.72
C LEU A 73 -31.93 13.00 13.23
N THR A 74 -33.03 13.30 12.56
CA THR A 74 -34.07 14.19 13.09
C THR A 74 -34.90 13.50 14.18
N GLU A 75 -35.61 14.26 15.02
CA GLU A 75 -36.43 13.67 16.10
C GLU A 75 -37.49 12.67 15.58
N GLU A 76 -38.08 12.91 14.40
CA GLU A 76 -39.01 11.98 13.76
C GLU A 76 -38.31 10.68 13.32
N GLU A 77 -37.10 10.77 12.75
CA GLU A 77 -36.32 9.60 12.35
C GLU A 77 -35.78 8.81 13.56
N LYS A 78 -35.58 9.46 14.72
CA LYS A 78 -35.18 8.77 15.96
C LYS A 78 -36.28 7.87 16.50
N ASP A 79 -37.52 8.38 16.52
CA ASP A 79 -38.70 7.62 16.94
C ASP A 79 -38.93 6.40 16.04
N GLU A 80 -38.62 6.51 14.73
CA GLU A 80 -38.72 5.39 13.78
C GLU A 80 -37.57 4.38 13.91
N HIS A 81 -36.34 4.84 14.19
CA HIS A 81 -35.17 3.98 14.28
C HIS A 81 -35.03 3.23 15.61
N CYS A 82 -35.81 3.55 16.63
CA CYS A 82 -35.74 2.93 17.97
C CYS A 82 -34.29 2.81 18.48
N SER A 83 -33.46 3.83 18.23
CA SER A 83 -32.04 3.83 18.55
C SER A 83 -31.71 4.93 19.54
N ASP A 84 -30.87 4.63 20.52
CA ASP A 84 -30.35 5.61 21.47
C ASP A 84 -29.31 6.56 20.84
N PHE A 85 -28.96 6.37 19.56
CA PHE A 85 -27.99 7.20 18.86
C PHE A 85 -28.69 8.29 18.04
N ASP A 86 -28.17 9.52 18.16
CA ASP A 86 -28.61 10.66 17.35
C ASP A 86 -28.14 10.60 15.88
N TYR A 87 -27.58 9.48 15.43
CA TYR A 87 -27.03 9.34 14.10
C TYR A 87 -27.13 7.90 13.60
N VAL A 88 -27.15 7.75 12.28
CA VAL A 88 -26.95 6.49 11.59
C VAL A 88 -25.65 6.52 10.81
N LEU A 89 -25.03 5.35 10.68
CA LEU A 89 -23.99 5.13 9.71
C LEU A 89 -24.66 4.79 8.39
N GLU A 90 -24.39 5.59 7.37
CA GLU A 90 -24.77 5.26 6.01
C GLU A 90 -24.00 4.02 5.53
N LYS A 91 -24.42 3.47 4.39
CA LYS A 91 -23.73 2.32 3.79
C LYS A 91 -22.25 2.67 3.58
N PRO A 92 -21.33 1.75 3.88
CA PRO A 92 -19.91 1.99 3.69
C PRO A 92 -19.61 2.23 2.21
N GLU A 93 -18.74 3.19 1.94
CA GLU A 93 -18.16 3.46 0.63
C GLU A 93 -16.65 3.20 0.70
N ILE A 94 -16.07 2.65 -0.36
CA ILE A 94 -14.62 2.52 -0.46
C ILE A 94 -14.03 3.90 -0.76
N VAL A 95 -13.07 4.29 0.05
CA VAL A 95 -12.28 5.51 -0.10
C VAL A 95 -10.84 5.09 -0.29
N ASP A 96 -10.31 5.32 -1.48
CA ASP A 96 -8.89 5.17 -1.74
C ASP A 96 -8.12 6.25 -0.99
N TYR A 97 -7.01 5.89 -0.36
CA TYR A 97 -6.09 6.89 0.16
C TYR A 97 -5.52 7.66 -1.01
N GLN A 98 -5.37 8.98 -0.83
CA GLN A 98 -4.73 9.84 -1.82
C GLN A 98 -3.35 9.30 -2.14
N LYS A 99 -3.24 8.60 -3.27
CA LYS A 99 -2.02 8.56 -4.05
C LYS A 99 -1.91 9.97 -4.60
N ASP A 100 -0.86 10.72 -4.29
CA ASP A 100 -0.61 12.01 -4.93
C ASP A 100 -0.42 11.77 -6.44
N GLY A 101 -1.49 11.55 -7.22
CA GLY A 101 -1.45 11.30 -8.67
C GLY A 101 -0.46 10.22 -9.15
N ASN A 102 -0.21 9.16 -8.37
CA ASN A 102 0.85 8.13 -8.57
C ASN A 102 2.30 8.61 -8.42
N TRP A 103 2.54 9.81 -7.93
CA TRP A 103 3.87 10.36 -7.70
C TRP A 103 4.53 9.78 -6.43
N ILE A 104 5.75 9.27 -6.61
CA ILE A 104 6.63 8.72 -5.58
C ILE A 104 7.67 9.79 -5.25
N LYS A 105 7.82 10.13 -3.96
CA LYS A 105 8.82 11.12 -3.53
C LYS A 105 10.23 10.55 -3.72
N TYR A 106 11.07 11.25 -4.49
CA TYR A 106 12.40 10.79 -4.90
C TYR A 106 13.30 10.46 -3.71
N ASP A 107 13.43 11.39 -2.75
CA ASP A 107 14.25 11.19 -1.54
C ASP A 107 13.82 10.01 -0.66
N SER A 108 12.56 9.57 -0.78
CA SER A 108 12.01 8.49 0.04
C SER A 108 12.17 7.13 -0.63
N CYS A 109 12.16 7.07 -1.96
CA CYS A 109 12.26 5.84 -2.73
C CYS A 109 12.64 6.21 -4.17
N PRO A 110 13.92 6.29 -4.52
CA PRO A 110 14.33 6.48 -5.91
C PRO A 110 14.04 5.21 -6.73
N PRO A 111 14.00 5.30 -8.07
CA PRO A 111 13.95 4.11 -8.90
C PRO A 111 15.12 3.17 -8.60
N SER A 112 14.93 1.88 -8.78
CA SER A 112 15.93 0.84 -8.43
C SER A 112 16.55 0.15 -9.64
N GLU A 113 16.14 0.52 -10.84
CA GLU A 113 16.57 -0.09 -12.09
C GLU A 113 16.70 0.97 -13.19
N ASP A 114 17.55 0.66 -14.17
CA ASP A 114 17.68 1.47 -15.38
C ASP A 114 16.35 1.52 -16.12
N GLY A 115 15.88 2.72 -16.45
CA GLY A 115 14.59 2.84 -17.12
C GLY A 115 14.10 4.26 -17.34
N PHE A 116 13.03 4.37 -18.14
CA PHE A 116 12.34 5.63 -18.36
C PHE A 116 11.19 5.79 -17.37
N PHE A 117 11.17 6.94 -16.71
CA PHE A 117 10.15 7.31 -15.74
C PHE A 117 9.63 8.70 -16.04
N ILE A 118 8.45 9.01 -15.51
CA ILE A 118 7.96 10.39 -15.46
C ILE A 118 8.56 11.03 -14.21
N ALA A 119 9.31 12.10 -14.37
CA ALA A 119 9.93 12.88 -13.29
C ALA A 119 9.23 14.24 -13.14
N TYR A 120 9.12 14.69 -11.89
CA TYR A 120 8.58 15.99 -11.50
C TYR A 120 9.66 16.87 -10.89
N CYS A 121 9.96 17.96 -11.58
CA CYS A 121 10.92 18.97 -11.20
C CYS A 121 10.25 20.35 -11.17
N PRO A 122 9.94 20.90 -9.98
CA PRO A 122 9.17 22.12 -9.85
C PRO A 122 9.91 23.39 -10.29
N GLU A 123 11.24 23.32 -10.46
CA GLU A 123 12.07 24.49 -10.81
C GLU A 123 12.10 24.79 -12.32
N TYR A 124 11.55 23.91 -13.15
CA TYR A 124 11.57 24.03 -14.61
C TYR A 124 10.25 24.59 -15.16
N ASP A 125 10.32 25.33 -16.27
CA ASP A 125 9.14 25.88 -16.97
C ASP A 125 8.11 24.80 -17.36
N ILE A 126 8.59 23.59 -17.70
CA ILE A 126 7.77 22.40 -17.89
C ILE A 126 8.17 21.42 -16.78
N PRO A 127 7.38 21.32 -15.70
CA PRO A 127 7.81 20.64 -14.49
C PRO A 127 7.63 19.11 -14.53
N VAL A 128 6.98 18.57 -15.56
CA VAL A 128 6.79 17.12 -15.75
C VAL A 128 7.45 16.69 -17.05
N LYS A 129 8.37 15.71 -17.00
CA LYS A 129 9.07 15.17 -18.17
C LYS A 129 9.31 13.67 -18.05
N VAL A 130 9.49 13.01 -19.19
CA VAL A 130 10.04 11.65 -19.24
C VAL A 130 11.56 11.76 -19.18
N ALA A 131 12.19 10.98 -18.30
CA ALA A 131 13.63 10.98 -18.07
C ALA A 131 14.14 9.56 -17.82
N PHE A 132 15.39 9.32 -18.18
CA PHE A 132 16.08 8.06 -17.94
C PHE A 132 16.75 8.08 -16.56
N TYR A 133 16.41 7.12 -15.73
CA TYR A 133 17.13 6.84 -14.49
C TYR A 133 18.24 5.84 -14.77
N ASP A 134 19.45 6.18 -14.34
CA ASP A 134 20.63 5.32 -14.35
C ASP A 134 20.87 4.85 -12.91
N ALA A 135 20.71 3.54 -12.68
CA ALA A 135 20.82 2.94 -11.36
C ALA A 135 22.27 2.88 -10.86
N ASP A 136 23.27 2.84 -11.76
CA ASP A 136 24.68 2.87 -11.40
C ASP A 136 25.10 4.28 -10.94
N LEU A 137 24.50 5.32 -11.53
CA LEU A 137 24.70 6.71 -11.15
C LEU A 137 23.75 7.19 -10.03
N CYS A 138 22.75 6.37 -9.68
CA CYS A 138 21.69 6.69 -8.73
C CYS A 138 20.97 8.01 -9.05
N GLY A 139 20.72 8.30 -10.34
CA GLY A 139 20.23 9.61 -10.76
C GLY A 139 19.54 9.64 -12.12
N PHE A 140 18.78 10.71 -12.36
CA PHE A 140 18.17 10.97 -13.66
C PHE A 140 19.16 11.72 -14.56
N THR A 141 19.40 11.21 -15.77
CA THR A 141 20.45 11.74 -16.65
C THR A 141 20.13 13.12 -17.24
N GLU A 142 18.84 13.47 -17.29
CA GLU A 142 18.32 14.72 -17.85
C GLU A 142 18.21 15.86 -16.83
N PHE A 143 18.49 15.59 -15.55
CA PHE A 143 18.38 16.56 -14.46
C PHE A 143 19.68 16.66 -13.67
N THR A 144 19.86 17.79 -13.00
CA THR A 144 20.94 17.94 -12.02
C THR A 144 20.54 17.26 -10.70
N ASP A 145 21.52 16.79 -9.93
CA ASP A 145 21.25 16.12 -8.66
C ASP A 145 20.40 16.98 -7.71
N GLY A 146 19.35 16.37 -7.16
CA GLY A 146 18.45 17.02 -6.19
C GLY A 146 17.34 17.89 -6.80
N GLU A 147 17.23 17.97 -8.14
CA GLU A 147 16.17 18.74 -8.80
C GLU A 147 14.85 17.96 -8.90
N VAL A 148 14.92 16.63 -9.00
CA VAL A 148 13.74 15.77 -9.08
C VAL A 148 13.16 15.56 -7.68
N THR A 149 11.92 16.01 -7.48
CA THR A 149 11.25 15.86 -6.18
C THR A 149 10.37 14.62 -6.12
N HIS A 150 9.77 14.25 -7.25
CA HIS A 150 8.90 13.08 -7.36
C HIS A 150 9.08 12.39 -8.72
N TRP A 151 8.76 11.10 -8.79
CA TRP A 151 8.77 10.32 -10.03
C TRP A 151 7.62 9.29 -10.05
N GLN A 152 7.33 8.71 -11.21
CA GLN A 152 6.42 7.57 -11.34
C GLN A 152 6.77 6.71 -12.57
N PRO A 153 6.41 5.42 -12.61
CA PRO A 153 6.56 4.61 -13.82
C PRO A 153 5.76 5.18 -14.98
N LEU A 154 6.20 4.87 -16.21
CA LEU A 154 5.41 5.17 -17.40
C LEU A 154 4.07 4.42 -17.39
N PRO A 155 2.99 5.01 -17.93
CA PRO A 155 1.74 4.30 -18.13
C PRO A 155 1.96 3.11 -19.07
N GLN A 156 1.20 2.03 -18.86
CA GLN A 156 1.19 0.91 -19.78
C GLN A 156 0.70 1.36 -21.16
N PRO A 157 1.24 0.81 -22.26
CA PRO A 157 0.71 1.06 -23.60
C PRO A 157 -0.78 0.70 -23.67
N PRO A 158 -1.58 1.36 -24.54
CA PRO A 158 -2.96 0.97 -24.76
C PRO A 158 -3.06 -0.48 -25.23
N GLU A 159 -3.98 -1.24 -24.65
CA GLU A 159 -4.36 -2.57 -25.13
C GLU A 159 -5.34 -2.41 -26.33
N GLU A 160 -5.26 -3.31 -27.32
CA GLU A 160 -6.19 -3.35 -28.47
C GLU A 160 -7.57 -3.94 -28.11
#